data_AF-A0A1X7EHK1-F1
#
_entry.id   AF-A0A1X7EHK1-F1
#
_cell.length_a   1.000
_cell.length_b   1.000
_cell.length_c   1.000
_cell.angle_alpha   90.00
_cell.angle_beta   90.00
_cell.angle_gamma   90.00
#
_symmetry.space_group_name_H-M   'P 1'
#
loop_
_entity.id
_entity.type
_entity.pdbx_description
1 polymer ?
#
loop_
_entity_poly.entity_id
_entity_poly.type
_entity_poly.pdbx_seq_one_letter_code
_entity_poly.pdbx_strand_id
1 'polypeptide(L)'
;MNKKANKYHQNLVDQPGYVNHMPASHSPIYPIAGVPQPNQYVTGLDPVFVQHLSRHQGQKIAVMTTGGRIEGINAGVAVDHIQINLEDRSTHIRISQIIYFEGPLASYRK
;
A
#
# COMPACT_ATOMS: atom_id res chain seq x y z
N MET A 1 0.03 41.63 8.30
CA MET A 1 -0.24 40.69 7.18
C MET A 1 0.09 39.29 7.65
N ASN A 2 -0.91 38.44 7.92
CA ASN A 2 -0.71 37.05 8.35
C ASN A 2 -1.11 36.11 7.21
N LYS A 3 -0.16 35.30 6.74
CA LYS A 3 -0.36 34.29 5.69
C LYS A 3 -1.40 33.26 6.19
N LYS A 4 -2.51 33.10 5.47
CA LYS A 4 -3.47 32.02 5.73
C LYS A 4 -2.74 30.69 5.58
N ALA A 5 -2.81 29.86 6.62
CA ALA A 5 -2.34 28.49 6.61
C ALA A 5 -3.01 27.74 5.44
N ASN A 6 -2.19 27.06 4.64
CA ASN A 6 -2.67 26.24 3.54
C ASN A 6 -3.42 25.04 4.15
N LYS A 7 -4.75 25.13 4.18
CA LYS A 7 -5.63 24.07 4.70
C LYS A 7 -5.58 22.93 3.70
N TYR A 8 -4.87 21.84 4.04
CA TYR A 8 -4.90 20.60 3.27
C TYR A 8 -6.36 20.20 3.05
N HIS A 9 -6.86 20.40 1.83
CA HIS A 9 -8.17 19.89 1.44
C HIS A 9 -7.98 18.38 1.25
N GLN A 10 -8.52 17.61 2.20
CA GLN A 10 -8.66 16.18 1.99
C GLN A 10 -9.67 15.98 0.86
N ASN A 11 -9.22 15.36 -0.22
CA ASN A 11 -10.13 14.91 -1.26
C ASN A 11 -11.12 13.90 -0.67
N LEU A 12 -12.33 13.85 -1.22
CA LEU A 12 -13.36 12.90 -0.81
C LEU A 12 -12.84 11.47 -1.01
N VAL A 13 -13.33 10.55 -0.17
CA VAL A 13 -13.05 9.13 -0.35
C VAL A 13 -13.72 8.65 -1.63
N ASP A 14 -12.91 7.99 -2.43
CA ASP A 14 -13.16 7.58 -3.80
C ASP A 14 -13.67 6.12 -3.78
N GLN A 15 -14.93 5.86 -4.20
CA GLN A 15 -15.52 4.51 -4.24
C GLN A 15 -15.63 3.89 -5.64
N PRO A 16 -15.33 2.58 -5.81
CA PRO A 16 -15.53 1.88 -7.08
C PRO A 16 -17.02 1.76 -7.42
N GLY A 17 -17.41 2.10 -8.65
CA GLY A 17 -18.76 1.90 -9.16
C GLY A 17 -19.11 0.41 -9.32
N TYR A 18 -20.21 -0.05 -8.73
CA TYR A 18 -20.62 -1.46 -8.82
C TYR A 18 -21.45 -1.74 -10.09
N VAL A 19 -21.26 -2.90 -10.72
CA VAL A 19 -22.18 -3.44 -11.75
C VAL A 19 -22.80 -4.71 -11.17
N ASN A 20 -24.14 -4.80 -11.11
CA ASN A 20 -24.87 -5.94 -10.53
C ASN A 20 -24.41 -6.31 -9.10
N HIS A 21 -24.20 -5.32 -8.23
CA HIS A 21 -23.72 -5.51 -6.85
C HIS A 21 -22.34 -6.19 -6.72
N MET A 22 -21.57 -6.28 -7.80
CA MET A 22 -20.18 -6.76 -7.74
C MET A 22 -19.20 -5.64 -8.14
N PRO A 23 -18.08 -5.49 -7.42
CA PRO A 23 -17.02 -4.59 -7.84
C PRO A 23 -16.34 -5.20 -9.07
N ALA A 24 -16.38 -4.51 -10.21
CA ALA A 24 -15.65 -4.95 -11.38
C ALA A 24 -14.17 -4.58 -11.22
N SER A 25 -13.27 -5.38 -11.79
CA SER A 25 -11.80 -5.21 -11.71
C SER A 25 -11.29 -3.84 -12.21
N HIS A 26 -12.15 -3.00 -12.78
CA HIS A 26 -11.84 -1.69 -13.37
C HIS A 26 -12.97 -0.66 -13.13
N SER A 27 -13.75 -0.84 -12.06
CA SER A 27 -14.86 0.04 -11.73
C SER A 27 -14.39 1.50 -11.60
N PRO A 28 -14.90 2.43 -12.42
CA PRO A 28 -14.56 3.84 -12.29
C PRO A 28 -14.94 4.31 -10.90
N ILE A 29 -14.08 5.12 -10.31
CA ILE A 29 -14.27 5.59 -8.96
C ILE A 29 -15.04 6.91 -8.99
N TYR A 30 -16.14 6.98 -8.24
CA TYR A 30 -16.95 8.20 -8.11
C TYR A 30 -17.14 8.58 -6.64
N PRO A 31 -17.04 9.88 -6.29
CA PRO A 31 -17.46 10.36 -4.99
C PRO A 31 -18.99 10.35 -4.92
N ILE A 32 -19.58 9.65 -3.95
CA ILE A 32 -21.03 9.64 -3.73
C ILE A 32 -21.36 10.33 -2.40
N ALA A 33 -21.96 11.51 -2.49
CA ALA A 33 -22.42 12.25 -1.31
C ALA A 33 -23.57 11.49 -0.62
N GLY A 34 -23.44 11.27 0.69
CA GLY A 34 -24.51 10.68 1.50
C GLY A 34 -24.58 9.14 1.51
N VAL A 35 -23.66 8.44 0.85
CA VAL A 35 -23.57 6.97 0.95
C VAL A 35 -22.72 6.56 2.16
N PRO A 36 -23.29 5.82 3.13
CA PRO A 36 -22.52 5.24 4.22
C PRO A 36 -21.42 4.34 3.66
N GLN A 37 -20.18 4.66 4.01
CA GLN A 37 -19.03 3.87 3.61
C GLN A 37 -19.04 2.56 4.40
N PRO A 38 -18.59 1.43 3.81
CA PRO A 38 -18.19 0.28 4.59
C PRO A 38 -17.17 0.76 5.64
N ASN A 39 -17.53 0.68 6.91
CA ASN A 39 -16.63 0.99 8.02
C ASN A 39 -15.64 -0.16 8.28
N GLN A 40 -15.78 -1.25 7.54
CA GLN A 40 -15.00 -2.46 7.70
C GLN A 40 -14.52 -2.94 6.33
N TYR A 41 -13.21 -3.09 6.22
CA TYR A 41 -12.54 -3.75 5.11
C TYR A 41 -11.96 -5.06 5.65
N VAL A 42 -12.40 -6.19 5.10
CA VAL A 42 -11.83 -7.51 5.42
C VAL A 42 -10.89 -7.89 4.28
N THR A 43 -9.63 -8.13 4.61
CA THR A 43 -8.63 -8.61 3.65
C THR A 43 -7.93 -9.83 4.21
N GLY A 44 -7.62 -10.79 3.34
CA GLY A 44 -6.74 -11.89 3.68
C GLY A 44 -5.34 -11.33 3.94
N LEU A 45 -4.78 -11.65 5.09
CA LEU A 45 -3.44 -11.25 5.49
C LEU A 45 -2.59 -12.49 5.71
N ASP A 46 -1.34 -12.40 5.26
CA ASP A 46 -0.28 -13.29 5.71
C ASP A 46 0.48 -12.56 6.83
N PRO A 47 -0.02 -12.59 8.09
CA PRO A 47 0.45 -11.68 9.14
C PRO A 47 1.94 -11.84 9.44
N VAL A 48 2.47 -13.07 9.33
CA VAL A 48 3.90 -13.34 9.53
C VAL A 48 4.73 -12.78 8.37
N PHE A 49 4.24 -12.89 7.14
CA PHE A 49 4.93 -12.32 5.97
C PHE A 49 5.01 -10.79 6.08
N VAL A 50 3.88 -10.14 6.38
CA VAL A 50 3.82 -8.69 6.60
C VAL A 50 4.71 -8.27 7.76
N GLN A 51 4.68 -9.00 8.88
CA GLN A 51 5.55 -8.74 10.03
C GLN A 51 7.03 -8.81 9.64
N HIS A 52 7.45 -9.84 8.90
CA HIS A 52 8.85 -9.98 8.48
C HIS A 52 9.25 -8.86 7.52
N LEU A 53 8.37 -8.47 6.60
CA LEU A 53 8.61 -7.36 5.68
C LEU A 53 8.73 -6.01 6.41
N SER A 54 7.89 -5.76 7.43
CA SER A 54 7.97 -4.56 8.29
C SER A 54 9.29 -4.45 9.04
N ARG A 55 9.96 -5.57 9.39
CA ARG A 55 11.27 -5.53 10.05
C ARG A 55 12.38 -4.93 9.17
N HIS A 56 12.17 -4.91 7.86
CA HIS A 56 13.10 -4.32 6.89
C HIS A 56 12.75 -2.87 6.53
N GLN A 57 11.81 -2.23 7.24
CA GLN A 57 11.48 -0.83 6.99
C GLN A 57 12.71 0.07 7.20
N GLY A 58 12.91 1.03 6.29
CA GLY A 58 14.08 1.89 6.20
C GLY A 58 15.31 1.23 5.57
N GLN A 59 15.26 -0.06 5.25
CA GLN A 59 16.39 -0.79 4.67
C GLN A 59 16.23 -0.93 3.16
N LYS A 60 17.37 -1.10 2.46
CA LYS A 60 17.37 -1.52 1.06
C LYS A 60 16.97 -2.98 0.99
N ILE A 61 15.93 -3.27 0.21
CA ILE A 61 15.43 -4.62 -0.06
C ILE A 61 15.24 -4.82 -1.55
N ALA A 62 15.11 -6.09 -1.93
CA ALA A 62 14.62 -6.47 -3.25
C ALA A 62 13.31 -7.25 -3.11
N VAL A 63 12.35 -6.95 -3.97
CA VAL A 63 11.03 -7.57 -3.97
C VAL A 63 10.82 -8.17 -5.34
N MET A 64 10.53 -9.47 -5.38
CA MET A 64 10.10 -10.14 -6.60
C MET A 64 8.58 -10.10 -6.67
N THR A 65 8.06 -9.42 -7.69
CA THR A 65 6.62 -9.36 -7.96
C THR A 65 6.27 -10.25 -9.15
N THR A 66 4.98 -10.48 -9.35
CA THR A 66 4.45 -11.11 -10.58
C THR A 66 4.83 -10.35 -11.86
N GLY A 67 5.09 -9.04 -11.76
CA GLY A 67 5.54 -8.18 -12.87
C GLY A 67 7.06 -8.02 -12.99
N GLY A 68 7.85 -8.66 -12.12
CA GLY A 68 9.31 -8.57 -12.11
C GLY A 68 9.89 -8.05 -10.80
N ARG A 69 11.22 -7.88 -10.79
CA ARG A 69 12.00 -7.51 -9.61
C ARG A 69 12.10 -5.99 -9.45
N ILE A 70 11.91 -5.52 -8.23
CA ILE A 70 12.07 -4.11 -7.85
C ILE A 70 13.01 -4.03 -6.65
N GLU A 71 14.00 -3.15 -6.71
CA GLU A 71 14.97 -2.93 -5.63
C GLU A 71 14.97 -1.48 -5.18
N GLY A 72 14.94 -1.24 -3.87
CA GLY A 72 14.89 0.12 -3.32
C GLY A 72 14.76 0.12 -1.81
N ILE A 73 14.45 1.27 -1.24
CA ILE A 73 14.26 1.42 0.21
C ILE A 73 12.81 1.06 0.56
N ASN A 74 12.60 0.12 1.49
CA ASN A 74 11.28 -0.15 2.06
C ASN A 74 10.87 1.03 2.95
N ALA A 75 10.12 1.99 2.41
CA ALA A 75 9.73 3.19 3.12
C ALA A 75 8.59 2.95 4.11
N GLY A 76 7.74 1.95 3.83
CA GLY A 76 6.59 1.65 4.65
C GLY A 76 5.88 0.36 4.25
N VAL A 77 5.24 -0.25 5.25
CA VAL A 77 4.43 -1.47 5.08
C VAL A 77 3.04 -1.18 5.65
N ALA A 78 2.04 -1.27 4.79
CA ALA A 78 0.63 -1.20 5.15
C ALA A 78 0.01 -2.60 5.14
N VAL A 79 -1.29 -2.67 5.43
CA VAL A 79 -2.04 -3.93 5.51
C VAL A 79 -2.16 -4.64 4.15
N ASP A 80 -2.17 -3.89 3.05
CA ASP A 80 -2.45 -4.40 1.70
C ASP A 80 -1.35 -4.09 0.68
N HIS A 81 -0.39 -3.22 1.01
CA HIS A 81 0.70 -2.84 0.13
C HIS A 81 1.98 -2.45 0.90
N ILE A 82 3.09 -2.38 0.18
CA ILE A 82 4.33 -1.76 0.63
C ILE A 82 4.70 -0.57 -0.24
N GLN A 83 5.51 0.33 0.29
CA GLN A 83 6.10 1.42 -0.44
C GLN A 83 7.60 1.18 -0.60
N ILE A 84 8.08 1.09 -1.84
CA ILE A 84 9.49 1.07 -2.20
C ILE A 84 9.88 2.41 -2.79
N ASN A 85 10.79 3.12 -2.13
CA ASN A 85 11.38 4.34 -2.68
C ASN A 85 12.55 3.98 -3.61
N LEU A 86 12.44 4.48 -4.83
CA LEU A 86 13.50 4.53 -5.84
C LEU A 86 14.10 5.93 -5.84
N GLU A 87 15.10 6.18 -6.69
CA GLU A 87 15.76 7.49 -6.77
C GLU A 87 14.82 8.61 -7.20
N ASP A 88 13.88 8.31 -8.10
CA ASP A 88 13.00 9.29 -8.76
C ASP A 88 11.53 9.21 -8.32
N ARG A 89 11.11 8.11 -7.69
CA ARG A 89 9.70 7.87 -7.36
C ARG A 89 9.48 6.91 -6.20
N SER A 90 8.26 6.96 -5.64
CA SER A 90 7.77 6.00 -4.64
C SER A 90 6.81 5.01 -5.30
N THR A 91 7.16 3.73 -5.31
CA THR A 91 6.35 2.67 -5.91
C THR A 91 5.55 1.96 -4.83
N HIS A 92 4.23 1.88 -5.01
CA HIS A 92 3.35 1.16 -4.10
C HIS A 92 3.03 -0.20 -4.72
N ILE A 93 3.37 -1.28 -4.01
CA ILE A 93 3.23 -2.65 -4.50
C ILE A 93 2.23 -3.37 -3.61
N ARG A 94 1.16 -3.90 -4.19
CA ARG A 94 0.20 -4.74 -3.46
C ARG A 94 0.91 -5.96 -2.89
N ILE A 95 0.70 -6.27 -1.61
CA ILE A 95 1.32 -7.43 -0.94
C ILE A 95 0.93 -8.72 -1.66
N SER A 96 -0.30 -8.81 -2.17
CA SER A 96 -0.80 -9.97 -2.93
C SER A 96 -0.09 -10.20 -4.28
N GLN A 97 0.75 -9.26 -4.74
CA GLN A 97 1.53 -9.40 -5.97
C GLN A 97 3.01 -9.72 -5.69
N ILE A 98 3.40 -9.81 -4.42
CA ILE A 98 4.77 -10.14 -4.01
C ILE A 98 4.90 -11.66 -3.92
N ILE A 99 5.84 -12.23 -4.66
CA ILE A 99 6.19 -13.65 -4.61
C ILE A 99 7.13 -13.90 -3.44
N TYR A 100 8.18 -13.07 -3.31
CA TYR A 100 9.13 -13.11 -2.19
C TYR A 100 9.87 -11.77 -2.06
N PHE A 101 10.59 -11.58 -0.96
CA PHE A 101 11.51 -10.46 -0.77
C PHE A 101 12.85 -10.93 -0.18
N GLU A 102 13.89 -10.15 -0.45
CA GLU A 102 15.24 -10.30 0.08
C GLU A 102 15.60 -9.04 0.87
N GLY A 103 16.14 -9.21 2.06
CA GLY A 103 16.65 -8.13 2.89
C GLY A 103 18.00 -8.48 3.50
N PRO A 104 18.63 -7.55 4.23
CA PRO A 104 19.84 -7.82 4.99
C PRO A 104 19.65 -9.04 5.91
N LEU A 105 20.74 -9.79 6.15
CA LEU A 105 20.72 -10.97 7.01
C LEU A 105 20.05 -10.65 8.35
N ALA A 106 18.98 -11.39 8.66
CA ALA A 106 18.31 -11.28 9.95
C ALA A 106 19.25 -11.84 11.04
N SER A 107 19.83 -10.98 11.86
CA SER A 107 20.42 -11.40 13.13
C SER A 107 19.30 -11.47 14.17
N TYR A 108 18.87 -12.69 14.50
CA TYR A 108 18.07 -12.90 15.68
C TYR A 108 18.96 -12.56 16.88
N ARG A 109 18.52 -11.65 17.75
CA ARG A 109 19.22 -11.43 19.03
C ARG A 109 19.29 -12.79 19.73
N LYS A 110 20.51 -13.22 20.06
CA LYS A 110 20.76 -14.33 20.98
C LYS A 110 20.23 -13.99 22.36
#